data_AF-C7G885-F1
#
_entry.id   AF-C7G885-F1
#
_cell.length_a   1.000
_cell.length_b   1.000
_cell.length_c   1.000
_cell.angle_alpha   90.00
_cell.angle_beta   90.00
_cell.angle_gamma   90.00
#
_symmetry.space_group_name_H-M   'P 1'
#
loop_
_entity.id
_entity.type
_entity.pdbx_description
1 polymer ?
#
loop_
_entity_poly.entity_id
_entity_poly.type
_entity_poly.pdbx_seq_one_letter_code
_entity_poly.pdbx_strand_id
1 'polypeptide(L)'
;MKTPRERNNIDAVLQASVSANYEIYQKVRRANGMCEALRELMKDEIEQDVARGEARGEARGEMRGRAEGIVDTCCDLGLPEDAILERLQKKLNISLQTAQEYLKTFGKQIVKN
;
A
#
# COMPACT_ATOMS: atom_id res chain seq x y z
N MET A 1 43.28 29.57 33.83
CA MET A 1 42.66 29.30 32.51
C MET A 1 43.38 28.11 31.89
N LYS A 2 42.66 27.13 31.32
CA LYS A 2 43.31 26.02 30.58
C LYS A 2 44.08 26.58 29.38
N THR A 3 45.31 26.13 29.19
CA THR A 3 46.18 26.54 28.09
C THR A 3 45.55 26.13 26.74
N PRO A 4 45.87 26.83 25.64
CA PRO A 4 45.38 26.45 24.32
C PRO A 4 45.69 24.99 23.96
N ARG A 5 46.85 24.48 24.39
CA ARG A 5 47.26 23.09 24.19
C ARG A 5 46.38 22.09 24.94
N GLU A 6 46.02 22.40 26.19
CA GLU A 6 45.13 21.56 26.99
C GLU A 6 43.72 21.50 26.41
N ARG A 7 43.21 22.62 25.86
CA ARG A 7 41.91 22.62 25.16
C ARG A 7 41.94 21.76 23.91
N ASN A 8 42.96 21.92 23.07
CA ASN A 8 43.11 21.14 21.85
C ASN A 8 43.19 19.63 22.14
N ASN A 9 43.87 19.24 23.22
CA ASN A 9 43.95 17.84 23.64
C ASN A 9 42.59 17.31 24.11
N ILE A 10 41.83 18.11 24.88
CA ILE A 10 40.48 17.74 25.34
C ILE A 10 39.54 17.60 24.15
N ASP A 11 39.57 18.54 23.20
CA ASP A 11 38.73 18.53 22.01
C ASP A 11 39.06 17.35 21.10
N ALA A 12 40.34 16.99 20.96
CA ALA A 12 40.76 15.82 20.18
C ALA A 12 40.24 14.50 20.80
N VAL A 13 40.32 14.36 22.13
CA VAL A 13 39.81 13.19 22.85
C VAL A 13 38.27 13.11 22.76
N LEU A 14 37.60 14.26 22.91
CA LEU A 14 36.15 14.33 22.78
C LEU A 14 35.72 13.97 21.36
N GLN A 15 36.38 14.51 20.35
CA GLN A 15 36.10 14.24 18.95
C GLN A 15 36.31 12.77 18.59
N ALA A 16 37.40 12.15 19.07
CA ALA A 16 37.65 10.72 18.87
C ALA A 16 36.55 9.86 19.52
N SER A 17 36.15 10.21 20.74
CA SER A 17 35.11 9.50 21.49
C SER A 17 33.74 9.61 20.82
N VAL A 18 33.36 10.83 20.40
CA VAL A 18 32.11 11.09 19.69
C VAL A 18 32.10 10.39 18.34
N SER A 19 33.21 10.44 17.59
CA SER A 19 33.30 9.81 16.26
C SER A 19 33.19 8.29 16.36
N ALA A 20 33.92 7.67 17.29
CA ALA A 20 33.83 6.23 17.54
C ALA A 20 32.42 5.81 17.97
N ASN A 21 31.79 6.56 18.87
CA ASN A 21 30.42 6.29 19.31
C ASN A 21 29.40 6.48 18.18
N TYR A 22 29.59 7.48 17.33
CA TYR A 22 28.72 7.73 16.19
C TYR A 22 28.79 6.60 15.15
N GLU A 23 29.97 6.05 14.89
CA GLU A 23 30.13 4.90 13.99
C GLU A 23 29.43 3.64 14.53
N ILE A 24 29.55 3.38 15.84
CA ILE A 24 28.85 2.26 16.49
C ILE A 24 27.34 2.48 16.42
N TYR A 25 26.86 3.68 16.74
CA TYR A 25 25.45 4.04 16.64
C TYR A 25 24.90 3.86 15.22
N GLN A 26 25.67 4.27 14.20
CA GLN A 26 25.27 4.07 12.80
C GLN A 26 25.22 2.59 12.41
N LYS A 27 26.16 1.76 12.89
CA LYS A 27 26.14 0.31 12.64
C LYS A 27 24.97 -0.38 13.33
N VAL A 28 24.65 -0.01 14.57
CA VAL A 28 23.51 -0.56 15.34
C VAL A 28 22.18 -0.09 14.76
N ARG A 29 22.03 1.20 14.41
CA ARG A 29 20.81 1.74 13.80
C ARG A 29 20.50 1.12 12.44
N ARG A 30 21.53 0.71 11.70
CA ARG A 30 21.40 0.05 10.39
C ARG A 30 21.36 -1.48 10.47
N ALA A 31 21.38 -2.07 11.66
CA ALA A 31 21.29 -3.52 11.81
C ALA A 31 19.84 -3.96 11.56
N ASN A 32 19.62 -4.63 10.42
CA ASN A 32 18.32 -5.15 10.00
C ASN A 32 17.73 -6.22 10.95
N GLY A 33 18.56 -6.84 11.80
CA GLY A 33 18.18 -7.98 12.65
C GLY A 33 17.27 -7.64 13.85
N MET A 34 17.23 -6.38 14.31
CA MET A 34 16.29 -5.99 15.37
C MET A 34 14.82 -6.12 14.90
N CYS A 35 14.61 -6.06 13.58
CA CYS A 35 13.32 -6.20 12.94
C CYS A 35 12.92 -7.67 12.71
N GLU A 36 13.86 -8.62 12.69
CA GLU A 36 13.56 -10.04 12.47
C GLU A 36 13.01 -10.72 13.73
N ALA A 37 13.60 -10.48 14.90
CA ALA A 37 13.08 -11.03 16.15
C ALA A 37 11.65 -10.53 16.45
N LEU A 38 11.36 -9.26 16.15
CA LEU A 38 10.02 -8.70 16.30
C LEU A 38 9.04 -9.28 15.27
N ARG A 39 9.47 -9.51 14.03
CA ARG A 39 8.67 -10.21 13.01
C ARG A 39 8.35 -11.65 13.41
N GLU A 40 9.30 -12.37 13.98
CA GLU A 40 9.08 -13.73 14.47
C GLU A 40 8.10 -13.76 15.65
N LEU A 41 8.20 -12.80 16.59
CA LEU A 41 7.27 -12.69 17.70
C LEU A 41 5.84 -12.34 17.26
N MET A 42 5.69 -11.54 16.19
CA MET A 42 4.39 -11.12 15.65
C MET A 42 3.96 -11.95 14.42
N LYS A 43 4.65 -13.06 14.15
CA LYS A 43 4.53 -13.80 12.89
C LYS A 43 3.09 -14.21 12.59
N ASP A 44 2.41 -14.76 13.57
CA ASP A 44 1.02 -15.22 13.44
C ASP A 44 0.05 -14.07 13.11
N GLU A 45 0.25 -12.90 13.73
CA GLU A 45 -0.55 -11.69 13.49
C GLU A 45 -0.30 -11.15 12.08
N ILE A 46 0.97 -11.10 11.66
CA ILE A 46 1.38 -10.65 10.33
C ILE A 46 0.81 -11.60 9.25
N GLU A 47 0.96 -12.91 9.42
CA GLU A 47 0.44 -13.91 8.49
C GLU A 47 -1.10 -13.85 8.41
N GLN A 48 -1.77 -13.67 9.55
CA GLN A 48 -3.22 -13.50 9.57
C GLN A 48 -3.66 -12.23 8.83
N ASP A 49 -2.97 -11.11 9.04
CA ASP A 49 -3.30 -9.85 8.38
C ASP A 49 -2.99 -9.88 6.88
N VAL A 50 -1.89 -10.53 6.48
CA VAL A 50 -1.57 -10.79 5.07
C VAL A 50 -2.65 -11.65 4.44
N ALA A 51 -3.01 -12.79 5.03
CA ALA A 51 -4.04 -13.68 4.50
C ALA A 51 -5.41 -12.99 4.39
N ARG A 52 -5.78 -12.18 5.39
CA ARG A 52 -7.00 -11.34 5.33
C ARG A 52 -6.91 -10.30 4.23
N GLY A 53 -5.75 -9.68 4.04
CA GLY A 53 -5.49 -8.70 2.99
C GLY A 53 -5.63 -9.32 1.61
N GLU A 54 -5.02 -10.49 1.39
CA GLU A 54 -5.09 -11.25 0.14
C GLU A 54 -6.53 -11.68 -0.17
N ALA A 55 -7.23 -12.29 0.79
CA ALA A 55 -8.63 -12.70 0.60
C ALA A 55 -9.55 -11.51 0.26
N ARG A 56 -9.34 -10.35 0.91
CA ARG A 56 -10.07 -9.12 0.58
C ARG A 56 -9.70 -8.59 -0.80
N GLY A 57 -8.41 -8.68 -1.17
CA GLY A 57 -7.90 -8.27 -2.47
C GLY A 57 -8.48 -9.10 -3.60
N GLU A 58 -8.46 -10.42 -3.45
CA GLU A 58 -9.00 -11.39 -4.41
C GLU A 58 -10.51 -11.19 -4.61
N ALA A 59 -11.29 -11.15 -3.52
CA ALA A 59 -12.73 -10.91 -3.60
C ALA A 59 -13.08 -9.57 -4.28
N ARG A 60 -12.31 -8.51 -4.00
CA ARG A 60 -12.47 -7.21 -4.68
C ARG A 60 -12.06 -7.28 -6.16
N GLY A 61 -10.98 -7.99 -6.47
CA GLY A 61 -10.47 -8.18 -7.82
C GLY A 61 -11.45 -8.93 -8.69
N GLU A 62 -11.99 -10.06 -8.21
CA GLU A 62 -13.00 -10.84 -8.91
C GLU A 62 -14.27 -10.03 -9.19
N MET A 63 -14.76 -9.29 -8.19
CA MET A 63 -15.95 -8.45 -8.36
C MET A 63 -15.71 -7.35 -9.40
N ARG A 64 -14.54 -6.70 -9.36
CA ARG A 64 -14.15 -5.69 -10.35
C ARG A 64 -14.02 -6.26 -11.75
N GLY A 65 -13.35 -7.40 -11.91
CA GLY A 65 -13.18 -8.04 -13.23
C GLY A 65 -14.51 -8.48 -13.84
N ARG A 66 -15.43 -8.99 -13.01
CA ARG A 66 -16.81 -9.30 -13.47
C ARG A 66 -17.58 -8.04 -13.87
N ALA A 67 -17.46 -6.95 -13.11
CA ALA A 67 -18.11 -5.68 -13.42
C ALA A 67 -17.57 -5.09 -14.72
N GLU A 68 -16.25 -5.04 -14.87
CA GLU A 68 -15.56 -4.59 -16.08
C GLU A 68 -15.99 -5.39 -17.31
N GLY A 69 -15.98 -6.73 -17.24
CA GLY A 69 -16.42 -7.56 -18.36
C GLY A 69 -17.88 -7.34 -18.75
N ILE A 70 -18.79 -7.09 -17.78
CA ILE A 70 -20.18 -6.74 -18.07
C ILE A 70 -20.26 -5.38 -18.77
N VAL A 71 -19.56 -4.36 -18.23
CA VAL A 71 -19.57 -3.00 -18.79
C VAL A 71 -18.97 -3.01 -20.19
N ASP A 72 -17.80 -3.62 -20.39
CA ASP A 72 -17.10 -3.67 -21.67
C ASP A 72 -17.95 -4.36 -22.74
N THR A 73 -18.50 -5.55 -22.44
CA THR A 73 -19.40 -6.26 -23.37
C THR A 73 -20.65 -5.44 -23.68
N CYS A 74 -21.22 -4.77 -22.69
CA CYS A 74 -22.42 -3.95 -22.90
C CYS A 74 -22.13 -2.68 -23.72
N CYS A 75 -20.98 -2.05 -23.50
CA CYS A 75 -20.52 -0.91 -24.29
C CYS A 75 -20.23 -1.31 -25.73
N ASP A 76 -19.59 -2.46 -25.96
CA ASP A 76 -19.29 -2.97 -27.30
C ASP A 76 -20.57 -3.33 -28.08
N LEU A 77 -21.63 -3.74 -27.38
CA LEU A 77 -22.96 -3.97 -27.95
C LEU A 77 -23.79 -2.70 -28.14
N GLY A 78 -23.29 -1.53 -27.71
CA GLY A 78 -24.01 -0.25 -27.81
C GLY A 78 -25.26 -0.17 -26.95
N LEU A 79 -25.31 -0.91 -25.83
CA LEU A 79 -26.47 -0.91 -24.94
C LEU A 79 -26.56 0.42 -24.17
N PRO A 80 -27.79 0.93 -23.92
CA PRO A 80 -27.99 2.14 -23.15
C PRO A 80 -27.60 1.92 -21.68
N GLU A 81 -27.15 2.98 -21.01
CA GLU A 81 -26.57 2.94 -19.66
C GLU A 81 -27.50 2.30 -18.61
N ASP A 82 -28.81 2.52 -18.72
CA ASP A 82 -29.85 1.94 -17.87
C ASP A 82 -29.87 0.41 -17.93
N ALA A 83 -29.74 -0.17 -19.13
CA ALA A 83 -29.65 -1.62 -19.32
C ALA A 83 -28.35 -2.19 -18.73
N ILE A 84 -27.24 -1.45 -18.77
CA ILE A 84 -25.96 -1.86 -18.17
C ILE A 84 -26.07 -1.89 -16.64
N LEU A 85 -26.66 -0.85 -16.06
CA LEU A 85 -26.89 -0.75 -14.62
C LEU A 85 -27.77 -1.88 -14.11
N GLU A 86 -28.88 -2.19 -14.78
CA GLU A 86 -29.72 -3.34 -14.42
C GLU A 86 -28.93 -4.66 -14.43
N ARG A 87 -28.08 -4.85 -15.45
CA ARG A 87 -27.29 -6.08 -15.59
C ARG A 87 -26.23 -6.21 -14.52
N LEU A 88 -25.56 -5.12 -14.16
CA LEU A 88 -24.60 -5.06 -13.06
C LEU A 88 -25.28 -5.37 -11.73
N GLN A 89 -26.42 -4.74 -11.44
CA GLN A 89 -27.17 -4.98 -10.20
C GLN A 89 -27.66 -6.43 -10.10
N LYS A 90 -28.25 -6.98 -11.17
CA LYS A 90 -28.77 -8.36 -11.19
C LYS A 90 -27.65 -9.40 -11.12
N LYS A 91 -26.53 -9.22 -11.84
CA LYS A 91 -25.45 -10.22 -11.89
C LYS A 91 -24.48 -10.16 -10.71
N LEU A 92 -24.25 -8.98 -10.14
CA LEU A 92 -23.32 -8.80 -9.02
C LEU A 92 -24.02 -8.65 -7.67
N ASN A 93 -25.36 -8.57 -7.66
CA ASN A 93 -26.17 -8.33 -6.47
C ASN A 93 -25.69 -7.10 -5.66
N ILE A 94 -25.44 -6.00 -6.37
CA ILE A 94 -24.92 -4.75 -5.82
C ILE A 94 -25.96 -3.63 -5.85
N SER A 95 -25.74 -2.61 -5.01
CA SER A 95 -26.57 -1.40 -4.99
C SER A 95 -26.47 -0.62 -6.31
N LEU A 96 -27.49 0.21 -6.60
CA LEU A 96 -27.49 1.09 -7.77
C LEU A 96 -26.27 2.05 -7.76
N GLN A 97 -25.92 2.58 -6.58
CA GLN A 97 -24.79 3.46 -6.41
C GLN A 97 -23.46 2.77 -6.79
N THR A 98 -23.27 1.54 -6.33
CA THR A 98 -22.07 0.74 -6.69
C THR A 98 -22.04 0.41 -8.18
N ALA A 99 -23.19 0.10 -8.79
CA ALA A 99 -23.27 -0.14 -10.23
C ALA A 99 -22.93 1.11 -11.04
N GLN A 100 -23.37 2.30 -10.60
CA GLN A 100 -23.03 3.58 -11.21
C GLN A 100 -21.54 3.90 -11.08
N GLU A 101 -20.93 3.61 -9.92
CA GLU A 101 -19.49 3.75 -9.73
C GLU A 101 -18.69 2.86 -10.67
N TYR A 102 -19.10 1.60 -10.85
CA TYR A 102 -18.47 0.70 -11.81
C TYR A 102 -18.66 1.17 -13.26
N LEU A 103 -19.86 1.62 -13.62
CA LEU A 103 -20.10 2.18 -14.95
C LEU A 103 -19.27 3.45 -15.19
N LYS A 104 -19.09 4.32 -14.18
CA LYS A 104 -18.24 5.49 -14.29
C LYS A 104 -16.74 5.14 -14.40
N THR A 105 -16.33 4.08 -13.72
CA THR A 105 -14.92 3.65 -13.67
C THR A 105 -14.50 2.89 -14.93
N PHE A 106 -15.38 2.03 -15.45
CA PHE A 106 -15.11 1.14 -16.58
C PHE A 106 -15.82 1.53 -17.87
N GLY A 107 -16.80 2.44 -17.80
CA GLY A 107 -17.50 2.93 -18.98
C GLY A 107 -16.53 3.65 -19.88
N LYS A 108 -16.39 3.15 -21.11
CA LYS A 108 -15.75 3.91 -22.18
C LYS A 108 -16.52 5.22 -22.30
N GLN A 109 -15.83 6.36 -22.39
CA GLN A 109 -16.49 7.62 -22.71
C GLN A 109 -17.32 7.38 -23.97
N ILE A 110 -18.63 7.25 -23.82
CA ILE A 110 -19.56 7.32 -24.94
C ILE A 110 -19.40 8.76 -25.39
N VAL A 111 -18.49 8.98 -26.34
CA VAL A 111 -18.26 10.27 -26.95
C VAL A 111 -19.60 10.65 -27.55
N LYS A 112 -20.32 11.54 -26.84
CA LYS A 112 -21.48 12.24 -27.38
C LYS A 112 -20.95 13.08 -28.54
N ASN A 113 -21.00 12.52 -29.75
CA ASN A 113 -20.98 13.32 -30.98
C ASN A 113 -22.35 13.93 -31.20
#